data_AF-A0A8T0I2I9-F1
#
_entry.id   AF-A0A8T0I2I9-F1
#
_cell.length_a   1.000
_cell.length_b   1.000
_cell.length_c   1.000
_cell.angle_alpha   90.00
_cell.angle_beta   90.00
_cell.angle_gamma   90.00
#
_symmetry.space_group_name_H-M   'P 1'
#
loop_
_entity.id
_entity.type
_entity.pdbx_description
1 polymer ?
#
loop_
_entity_poly.entity_id
_entity_poly.type
_entity_poly.pdbx_seq_one_letter_code
_entity_poly.pdbx_strand_id
1 'polypeptide(L)'
;MENYASACYLLRFLVLLVCVLQLSHVHCEGEGAVTTLNGNTGANDQGQRYVDGFANLLGKEARTITSLKVLLQSFFNVQDKTGAPEEEIEDRQSRDSENQDKFVEKEKFFITSGARFVHSQENQEVEVNFDAGVGEPFLLMPFEKDTPLPCLTGNHIDDCWRCDTDWQDHRQRLATCAIGFGSNAMGGKNGELYVVTTDQDNKKFPAPGTLRYGVTRTEPLWIIFAYSMTIQLKGELLVSSYKTIDGRGANVHLIGSSQISIENVSNVIIHGIHIHDIVKSGPHHILSGPSRYTLRSKAPGDAIHIEGSRDVWIDHCFLAKATDGLIDATMNSTSITVSNCYFENHDKVMLFGADADHEFDRDMQITVAFNRFGPGLTQRMPRCRYGNCHVANNYYTDGWGKYAIGGSCDPTILSQGNIFVAAKAKKEVTNRIIEVSCNGYGDWKEWHWTSSGDIFENDAYFVPSGEQDVSSNAYQNARSFNVRSAPLVPAMTKDAGPLNCTPKTPCKQ
;
A
#
# COMPACT_ATOMS: atom_id res chain seq x y z
N MET A 1 -29.88 -23.41 18.56
CA MET A 1 -28.92 -22.38 18.11
C MET A 1 -28.22 -21.64 19.27
N GLU A 2 -28.62 -21.81 20.52
CA GLU A 2 -28.17 -20.94 21.63
C GLU A 2 -26.68 -21.09 22.01
N ASN A 3 -26.09 -22.28 21.90
CA ASN A 3 -24.68 -22.51 22.27
C ASN A 3 -23.67 -21.64 21.50
N TYR A 4 -23.98 -21.21 20.27
CA TYR A 4 -23.11 -20.31 19.49
C TYR A 4 -23.10 -18.88 20.03
N ALA A 5 -24.21 -18.40 20.60
CA ALA A 5 -24.26 -17.05 21.17
C ALA A 5 -23.36 -16.95 22.41
N SER A 6 -23.43 -17.94 23.31
CA SER A 6 -22.62 -18.00 24.53
C SER A 6 -21.12 -18.01 24.26
N ALA A 7 -20.67 -18.72 23.22
CA ALA A 7 -19.25 -18.73 22.81
C ALA A 7 -18.77 -17.33 22.37
N CYS A 8 -19.57 -16.62 21.57
CA CYS A 8 -19.26 -15.26 21.13
C CYS A 8 -19.20 -14.24 22.28
N TYR A 9 -20.03 -14.40 23.33
CA TYR A 9 -19.95 -13.57 24.53
C TYR A 9 -18.69 -13.86 25.35
N LEU A 10 -18.32 -15.13 25.53
CA LEU A 10 -17.10 -15.52 26.27
C LEU A 10 -15.83 -14.97 25.60
N LEU A 11 -15.77 -15.06 24.27
CA LEU A 11 -14.65 -14.56 23.47
C LEU A 11 -14.50 -13.03 23.58
N ARG A 12 -15.62 -12.28 23.52
CA ARG A 12 -15.62 -10.81 23.73
C ARG A 12 -15.15 -10.42 25.13
N PHE A 13 -15.51 -11.20 26.16
CA PHE A 13 -15.09 -10.93 27.54
C PHE A 13 -13.58 -11.15 27.73
N LEU A 14 -13.01 -12.20 27.11
CA LEU A 14 -11.57 -12.46 27.12
C LEU A 14 -10.76 -11.37 26.41
N VAL A 15 -11.22 -10.89 25.25
CA VAL A 15 -10.56 -9.77 24.53
C VAL A 15 -10.52 -8.50 25.40
N LEU A 16 -11.64 -8.15 26.06
CA LEU A 16 -11.70 -7.01 26.98
C LEU A 16 -10.72 -7.16 28.17
N LEU A 17 -10.61 -8.37 28.73
CA LEU A 17 -9.67 -8.65 29.82
C LEU A 17 -8.20 -8.45 29.39
N VAL A 18 -7.85 -8.90 28.18
CA VAL A 18 -6.49 -8.70 27.61
C VAL A 18 -6.19 -7.21 27.40
N CYS A 19 -7.14 -6.43 26.86
CA CYS A 19 -6.93 -4.99 26.69
C CYS A 19 -6.70 -4.25 28.02
N VAL A 20 -7.41 -4.62 29.09
CA VAL A 20 -7.22 -4.04 30.43
C VAL A 20 -5.86 -4.42 31.04
N LEU A 21 -5.39 -5.65 30.80
CA LEU A 21 -4.08 -6.12 31.27
C LEU A 21 -2.91 -5.50 30.48
N GLN A 22 -3.09 -5.21 29.19
CA GLN A 22 -2.07 -4.49 28.41
C GLN A 22 -1.95 -3.00 28.80
N LEU A 23 -3.05 -2.36 29.20
CA LEU A 23 -3.04 -0.97 29.67
C LEU A 23 -2.42 -0.76 31.06
N SER A 24 -2.06 -1.81 31.79
CA SER A 24 -1.51 -1.72 33.15
C SER A 24 0.00 -1.98 33.26
N HIS A 25 0.70 -2.27 32.15
CA HIS A 25 2.17 -2.39 32.11
C HIS A 25 2.88 -1.10 31.65
N VAL A 26 2.82 -0.05 32.47
CA VAL A 26 3.81 1.04 32.44
C VAL A 26 5.00 0.62 33.30
N HIS A 27 6.22 0.63 32.75
CA HIS A 27 7.43 0.28 33.50
C HIS A 27 7.83 1.40 34.48
N CYS A 28 8.23 1.00 35.69
CA CYS A 28 8.88 1.87 36.68
C CYS A 28 10.32 1.39 36.91
N GLU A 29 11.30 2.14 36.41
CA GLU A 29 12.71 2.07 36.84
C GLU A 29 13.30 3.48 36.87
N GLY A 30 14.28 3.72 37.75
CA GLY A 30 15.06 4.97 37.81
C GLY A 30 14.81 5.84 39.04
N GLU A 31 15.46 5.52 40.17
CA GLU A 31 15.61 6.47 41.28
C GLU A 31 16.64 7.56 40.94
N GLY A 32 16.38 8.83 41.27
CA GLY A 32 17.39 9.88 41.11
C GLY A 32 16.97 11.30 41.51
N ALA A 33 17.84 11.96 42.28
CA ALA A 33 17.90 13.41 42.55
C ALA A 33 16.63 14.13 43.09
N VAL A 34 16.63 14.39 44.40
CA VAL A 34 15.79 15.44 45.01
C VAL A 34 16.45 16.81 44.82
N THR A 35 15.77 17.74 44.14
CA THR A 35 16.06 19.19 44.25
C THR A 35 14.77 20.00 44.35
N THR A 36 14.67 20.83 45.39
CA THR A 36 13.51 21.68 45.68
C THR A 36 13.50 22.96 44.85
N LEU A 37 12.36 23.33 44.27
CA LEU A 37 12.04 24.71 43.91
C LEU A 37 10.58 25.04 44.28
N ASN A 38 10.40 26.13 45.03
CA ASN A 38 9.08 26.71 45.32
C ASN A 38 8.69 27.68 44.20
N GLY A 39 7.44 27.62 43.73
CA GLY A 39 6.90 28.59 42.77
C GLY A 39 5.40 28.39 42.54
N ASN A 40 4.57 29.36 42.96
CA ASN A 40 3.12 29.32 42.76
C ASN A 40 2.74 29.52 41.28
N THR A 41 1.80 28.72 40.76
CA THR A 41 0.60 29.22 40.04
C THR A 41 -0.42 28.11 39.74
N GLY A 42 -1.72 28.45 39.89
CA GLY A 42 -2.87 27.82 39.23
C GLY A 42 -2.98 26.28 39.10
N ALA A 43 -3.52 25.60 40.12
CA ALA A 43 -4.01 24.22 39.96
C ALA A 43 -5.43 24.20 39.35
N ASN A 44 -5.70 23.27 38.42
CA ASN A 44 -6.90 23.25 37.58
C ASN A 44 -8.12 22.55 38.20
N ASP A 45 -9.30 23.18 38.10
CA ASP A 45 -10.63 22.62 38.44
C ASP A 45 -11.15 21.55 37.43
N GLN A 46 -10.24 20.83 36.79
CA GLN A 46 -10.51 19.72 35.87
C GLN A 46 -10.06 18.35 36.40
N GLY A 47 -9.05 18.30 37.28
CA GLY A 47 -8.54 17.03 37.81
C GLY A 47 -9.57 16.28 38.67
N GLN A 48 -10.25 16.99 39.56
CA GLN A 48 -11.21 16.40 40.51
C GLN A 48 -12.37 15.68 39.79
N ARG A 49 -12.87 16.26 38.70
CA ARG A 49 -14.01 15.73 37.93
C ARG A 49 -13.73 14.38 37.27
N TYR A 50 -12.46 14.06 36.97
CA TYR A 50 -12.10 12.75 36.43
C TYR A 50 -12.11 11.66 37.51
N VAL A 51 -11.66 11.97 38.73
CA VAL A 51 -11.64 11.02 39.86
C VAL A 51 -13.07 10.64 40.27
N ASP A 52 -13.94 11.64 40.44
CA ASP A 52 -15.35 11.43 40.81
C ASP A 52 -16.15 10.70 39.71
N GLY A 53 -15.76 10.89 38.43
CA GLY A 53 -16.31 10.15 37.30
C GLY A 53 -15.97 8.66 37.33
N PHE A 54 -14.72 8.31 37.65
CA PHE A 54 -14.24 6.93 37.66
C PHE A 54 -14.88 6.10 38.80
N ALA A 55 -15.01 6.70 39.99
CA ALA A 55 -15.69 6.06 41.13
C ALA A 55 -17.17 5.73 40.85
N ASN A 56 -17.87 6.60 40.10
CA ASN A 56 -19.27 6.38 39.71
C ASN A 56 -19.46 5.29 38.64
N LEU A 57 -18.41 4.91 37.91
CA LEU A 57 -18.45 3.83 36.94
C LEU A 57 -18.40 2.47 37.67
N LEU A 58 -17.39 2.29 38.53
CA LEU A 58 -17.19 1.08 39.33
C LEU A 58 -18.39 0.77 40.26
N GLY A 59 -19.04 1.82 40.79
CA GLY A 59 -20.23 1.68 41.65
C GLY A 59 -21.47 1.07 40.96
N LYS A 60 -21.51 1.00 39.62
CA LYS A 60 -22.64 0.44 38.87
C LYS A 60 -22.47 -1.05 38.52
N GLU A 61 -21.26 -1.49 38.18
CA GLU A 61 -21.02 -2.87 37.75
C GLU A 61 -21.12 -3.90 38.90
N ALA A 62 -20.80 -3.48 40.12
CA ALA A 62 -20.88 -4.33 41.33
C ALA A 62 -22.29 -4.93 41.58
N ARG A 63 -23.36 -4.29 41.07
CA ARG A 63 -24.73 -4.82 41.19
C ARG A 63 -25.00 -5.95 40.21
N THR A 64 -24.45 -5.90 39.00
CA THR A 64 -24.63 -6.92 37.95
C THR A 64 -24.00 -8.25 38.33
N ILE A 65 -22.82 -8.22 38.98
CA ILE A 65 -22.07 -9.42 39.40
C ILE A 65 -22.85 -10.22 40.46
N THR A 66 -23.60 -9.56 41.33
CA THR A 66 -24.38 -10.23 42.38
C THR A 66 -25.52 -11.07 41.80
N SER A 67 -26.15 -10.61 40.71
CA SER A 67 -27.22 -11.36 40.03
C SER A 67 -26.73 -12.62 39.30
N LEU A 68 -25.51 -12.59 38.73
CA LEU A 68 -24.95 -13.78 38.05
C LEU A 68 -24.67 -14.95 39.00
N LYS A 69 -24.25 -14.69 40.25
CA LYS A 69 -23.97 -15.76 41.23
C LYS A 69 -25.20 -16.62 41.53
N VAL A 70 -26.39 -16.02 41.62
CA VAL A 70 -27.65 -16.73 41.86
C VAL A 70 -28.01 -17.64 40.68
N LEU A 71 -27.72 -17.20 39.45
CA LEU A 71 -28.04 -17.90 38.21
C LEU A 71 -27.07 -19.05 37.90
N LEU A 72 -25.84 -19.01 38.43
CA LEU A 72 -24.86 -20.10 38.32
C LEU A 72 -25.11 -21.24 39.33
N GLN A 73 -25.70 -20.95 40.50
CA GLN A 73 -25.96 -21.98 41.52
C GLN A 73 -27.15 -22.91 41.21
N SER A 74 -28.04 -22.54 40.28
CA SER A 74 -29.15 -23.41 39.83
C SER A 74 -28.73 -24.43 38.75
N PHE A 75 -27.64 -24.19 38.02
CA PHE A 75 -27.24 -25.04 36.89
C PHE A 75 -26.46 -26.31 37.28
N PHE A 76 -25.86 -26.37 38.47
CA PHE A 76 -24.97 -27.47 38.88
C PHE A 76 -25.66 -28.65 39.59
N ASN A 77 -26.99 -28.64 39.73
CA ASN A 77 -27.72 -29.55 40.64
C ASN A 77 -28.69 -30.52 39.94
N VAL A 78 -28.43 -30.89 38.68
CA VAL A 78 -29.21 -31.91 37.93
C VAL A 78 -28.31 -32.91 37.20
N GLN A 79 -27.73 -33.85 37.96
CA GLN A 79 -27.37 -35.17 37.45
C GLN A 79 -27.64 -36.23 38.53
N ASP A 80 -28.77 -36.92 38.42
CA ASP A 80 -28.87 -38.34 38.75
C ASP A 80 -30.22 -38.94 38.33
N LYS A 81 -30.22 -39.90 37.38
CA LYS A 81 -30.92 -41.21 37.49
C LYS A 81 -30.89 -42.02 36.19
N THR A 82 -30.59 -43.30 36.38
CA THR A 82 -30.53 -44.41 35.41
C THR A 82 -31.90 -44.85 34.88
N GLY A 83 -31.96 -45.35 33.64
CA GLY A 83 -33.08 -46.17 33.17
C GLY A 83 -33.06 -46.50 31.67
N ALA A 84 -32.89 -47.79 31.35
CA ALA A 84 -33.28 -48.42 30.09
C ALA A 84 -34.33 -49.51 30.46
N PRO A 85 -35.25 -49.95 29.56
CA PRO A 85 -34.92 -50.59 28.28
C PRO A 85 -35.82 -50.20 27.09
N GLU A 86 -35.56 -50.79 25.92
CA GLU A 86 -36.52 -50.92 24.81
C GLU A 86 -36.53 -52.36 24.27
N GLU A 87 -37.70 -52.82 23.81
CA GLU A 87 -37.96 -54.14 23.23
C GLU A 87 -38.59 -53.97 21.83
N GLU A 88 -37.99 -54.67 20.86
CA GLU A 88 -38.61 -55.48 19.79
C GLU A 88 -39.57 -54.91 18.70
N ILE A 89 -39.42 -55.50 17.48
CA ILE A 89 -40.48 -55.82 16.47
C ILE A 89 -41.15 -54.61 15.75
N GLU A 90 -41.42 -54.57 14.43
CA GLU A 90 -41.24 -55.53 13.32
C GLU A 90 -40.99 -54.82 11.95
N ASP A 91 -40.10 -55.43 11.17
CA ASP A 91 -40.13 -55.73 9.73
C ASP A 91 -41.04 -54.98 8.70
N ARG A 92 -40.44 -54.67 7.53
CA ARG A 92 -41.00 -55.04 6.21
C ARG A 92 -39.95 -55.01 5.08
N GLN A 93 -39.81 -56.13 4.37
CA GLN A 93 -38.77 -56.38 3.36
C GLN A 93 -39.16 -56.05 1.90
N SER A 94 -38.19 -56.33 1.00
CA SER A 94 -38.36 -56.70 -0.43
C SER A 94 -38.49 -55.52 -1.42
N ARG A 95 -37.79 -55.43 -2.57
CA ARG A 95 -36.86 -56.28 -3.37
C ARG A 95 -36.24 -55.36 -4.48
N ASP A 96 -35.30 -55.69 -5.40
CA ASP A 96 -34.42 -56.81 -5.83
C ASP A 96 -33.38 -56.19 -6.81
N SER A 97 -32.23 -56.76 -7.22
CA SER A 97 -31.33 -57.80 -6.68
C SER A 97 -30.00 -57.81 -7.47
N GLU A 98 -28.87 -58.10 -6.78
CA GLU A 98 -27.58 -58.61 -7.32
C GLU A 98 -26.80 -57.74 -8.36
N ASN A 99 -25.47 -57.85 -8.55
CA ASN A 99 -24.54 -58.90 -8.15
C ASN A 99 -23.15 -58.38 -7.66
N GLN A 100 -22.34 -59.32 -7.18
CA GLN A 100 -21.03 -59.27 -6.50
C GLN A 100 -19.86 -58.82 -7.43
N ASP A 101 -18.62 -58.58 -6.96
CA ASP A 101 -17.99 -59.02 -5.69
C ASP A 101 -16.90 -58.06 -5.14
N LYS A 102 -16.33 -58.41 -3.98
CA LYS A 102 -15.40 -57.62 -3.15
C LYS A 102 -13.94 -57.76 -3.57
N PHE A 103 -13.14 -56.73 -3.29
CA PHE A 103 -11.95 -56.86 -2.43
C PHE A 103 -11.64 -55.55 -1.71
N VAL A 104 -10.94 -55.62 -0.57
CA VAL A 104 -10.58 -54.46 0.26
C VAL A 104 -9.09 -54.49 0.53
N GLU A 105 -8.37 -53.42 0.19
CA GLU A 105 -7.09 -53.11 0.85
C GLU A 105 -6.83 -51.61 0.92
N LYS A 106 -5.96 -51.18 1.84
CA LYS A 106 -5.63 -49.78 2.11
C LYS A 106 -4.22 -49.48 1.62
N GLU A 107 -4.07 -48.78 0.51
CA GLU A 107 -2.74 -48.33 0.07
C GLU A 107 -2.17 -47.26 1.02
N LYS A 108 -1.23 -47.67 1.87
CA LYS A 108 -0.26 -46.77 2.50
C LYS A 108 0.91 -46.59 1.54
N PHE A 109 1.01 -45.45 0.86
CA PHE A 109 2.25 -45.10 0.17
C PHE A 109 3.26 -44.47 1.13
N PHE A 110 4.16 -45.30 1.66
CA PHE A 110 5.49 -44.87 2.06
C PHE A 110 6.36 -44.74 0.81
N ILE A 111 7.00 -43.58 0.60
CA ILE A 111 8.20 -43.48 -0.24
C ILE A 111 9.29 -42.79 0.56
N THR A 112 10.22 -43.60 1.07
CA THR A 112 11.53 -43.15 1.55
C THR A 112 12.59 -43.61 0.57
N SER A 113 13.26 -42.67 -0.11
CA SER A 113 14.61 -42.84 -0.67
C SER A 113 15.11 -41.50 -1.21
N GLY A 114 16.34 -41.14 -0.86
CA GLY A 114 16.95 -39.88 -1.30
C GLY A 114 17.72 -40.06 -2.62
N ALA A 115 17.65 -39.04 -3.49
CA ALA A 115 18.52 -38.94 -4.66
C ALA A 115 19.89 -38.39 -4.24
N ARG A 116 20.91 -39.26 -4.15
CA ARG A 116 22.32 -38.81 -4.08
C ARG A 116 22.80 -38.48 -5.49
N PHE A 117 23.17 -37.23 -5.74
CA PHE A 117 24.08 -36.90 -6.84
C PHE A 117 25.51 -36.86 -6.31
N VAL A 118 26.33 -37.81 -6.78
CA VAL A 118 27.77 -37.82 -6.51
C VAL A 118 28.49 -37.55 -7.83
N HIS A 119 29.16 -36.40 -7.89
CA HIS A 119 30.23 -36.18 -8.85
C HIS A 119 31.46 -35.72 -8.07
N SER A 120 32.46 -36.59 -8.00
CA SER A 120 33.68 -36.37 -7.23
C SER A 120 34.75 -35.74 -8.10
N GLN A 121 35.39 -34.66 -7.61
CA GLN A 121 36.83 -34.64 -7.31
C GLN A 121 37.14 -33.53 -6.26
N GLU A 122 38.22 -33.73 -5.49
CA GLU A 122 38.92 -32.77 -4.62
C GLU A 122 38.18 -32.09 -3.45
N ASN A 123 38.04 -32.87 -2.37
CA ASN A 123 38.42 -32.54 -0.98
C ASN A 123 38.30 -31.09 -0.46
N GLN A 124 37.22 -30.81 0.29
CA GLN A 124 37.34 -30.30 1.66
C GLN A 124 36.02 -30.50 2.42
N GLU A 125 36.05 -31.20 3.56
CA GLU A 125 34.89 -31.35 4.44
C GLU A 125 34.88 -30.22 5.48
N VAL A 126 33.74 -29.53 5.59
CA VAL A 126 33.46 -28.56 6.66
C VAL A 126 32.15 -29.00 7.32
N GLU A 127 32.26 -29.45 8.57
CA GLU A 127 31.12 -29.97 9.33
C GLU A 127 30.30 -28.80 9.91
N VAL A 128 29.03 -28.68 9.52
CA VAL A 128 28.13 -27.62 9.99
C VAL A 128 26.87 -28.25 10.57
N ASN A 129 26.83 -28.38 11.90
CA ASN A 129 25.65 -28.84 12.62
C ASN A 129 24.57 -27.75 12.61
N PHE A 130 23.39 -28.07 12.08
CA PHE A 130 22.17 -27.29 12.27
C PHE A 130 21.28 -28.01 13.30
N ASP A 131 21.01 -27.32 14.41
CA ASP A 131 20.21 -27.85 15.50
C ASP A 131 18.70 -27.78 15.16
N ALA A 132 18.01 -28.90 15.25
CA ALA A 132 16.67 -29.08 14.69
C ALA A 132 15.57 -28.68 15.68
N GLY A 133 15.36 -27.37 15.85
CA GLY A 133 14.29 -26.81 16.66
C GLY A 133 12.90 -27.33 16.24
N VAL A 134 12.11 -27.79 17.21
CA VAL A 134 10.81 -28.45 16.98
C VAL A 134 9.78 -27.43 16.49
N GLY A 135 9.20 -27.66 15.30
CA GLY A 135 8.15 -26.82 14.72
C GLY A 135 6.75 -27.19 15.20
N GLU A 136 5.98 -26.19 15.61
CA GLU A 136 4.52 -26.31 15.82
C GLU A 136 3.80 -26.72 14.53
N PRO A 137 2.75 -27.57 14.59
CA PRO A 137 2.02 -27.99 13.40
C PRO A 137 1.19 -26.83 12.83
N PHE A 138 1.53 -26.42 11.61
CA PHE A 138 0.73 -25.44 10.85
C PHE A 138 -0.71 -25.91 10.72
N LEU A 139 -1.64 -25.20 11.36
CA LEU A 139 -3.07 -25.40 11.19
C LEU A 139 -3.45 -24.98 9.76
N LEU A 140 -3.62 -25.97 8.88
CA LEU A 140 -4.11 -25.74 7.52
C LEU A 140 -5.53 -25.18 7.56
N MET A 141 -5.63 -23.85 7.47
CA MET A 141 -6.90 -23.19 7.16
C MET A 141 -7.39 -23.67 5.79
N PRO A 142 -8.71 -23.86 5.60
CA PRO A 142 -9.22 -24.27 4.31
C PRO A 142 -8.92 -23.20 3.26
N PHE A 143 -8.24 -23.58 2.18
CA PHE A 143 -8.08 -22.71 1.02
C PHE A 143 -9.46 -22.34 0.47
N GLU A 144 -9.77 -21.03 0.43
CA GLU A 144 -10.91 -20.54 -0.34
C GLU A 144 -10.65 -20.84 -1.83
N LYS A 145 -11.59 -21.57 -2.43
CA LYS A 145 -11.44 -22.21 -3.75
C LYS A 145 -11.24 -21.24 -4.91
N ASP A 146 -11.55 -19.98 -4.68
CA ASP A 146 -11.67 -18.93 -5.71
C ASP A 146 -10.48 -17.96 -5.67
N THR A 147 -9.35 -18.38 -5.07
CA THR A 147 -8.08 -17.66 -5.14
C THR A 147 -7.30 -18.09 -6.41
N PRO A 148 -7.30 -17.29 -7.50
CA PRO A 148 -6.48 -17.60 -8.68
C PRO A 148 -5.01 -17.56 -8.31
N LEU A 149 -4.19 -18.43 -8.92
CA LEU A 149 -2.78 -18.54 -8.59
C LEU A 149 -2.07 -17.18 -8.77
N PRO A 150 -1.20 -16.77 -7.83
CA PRO A 150 -0.39 -15.57 -7.99
C PRO A 150 0.52 -15.70 -9.21
N CYS A 151 0.87 -14.57 -9.83
CA CYS A 151 1.71 -14.59 -11.03
C CYS A 151 3.15 -15.06 -10.79
N LEU A 152 3.61 -15.10 -9.52
CA LEU A 152 4.95 -15.51 -9.08
C LEU A 152 6.09 -14.80 -9.81
N THR A 153 5.87 -13.56 -10.23
CA THR A 153 6.87 -12.67 -10.84
C THR A 153 7.88 -12.14 -9.81
N GLY A 154 7.52 -12.16 -8.53
CA GLY A 154 8.26 -11.53 -7.44
C GLY A 154 7.82 -10.09 -7.15
N ASN A 155 7.11 -9.46 -8.10
CA ASN A 155 6.42 -8.18 -7.92
C ASN A 155 5.11 -8.44 -7.15
N HIS A 156 5.10 -8.07 -5.87
CA HIS A 156 3.98 -8.36 -4.96
C HIS A 156 2.67 -7.67 -5.34
N ILE A 157 2.71 -6.59 -6.12
CA ILE A 157 1.52 -5.89 -6.61
C ILE A 157 0.85 -6.75 -7.69
N ASP A 158 1.57 -7.03 -8.76
CA ASP A 158 1.11 -7.85 -9.89
C ASP A 158 0.69 -9.25 -9.42
N ASP A 159 1.51 -9.89 -8.59
CA ASP A 159 1.27 -11.24 -8.07
C ASP A 159 -0.06 -11.33 -7.27
N CYS A 160 -0.58 -10.22 -6.74
CA CYS A 160 -1.80 -10.16 -5.94
C CYS A 160 -3.11 -10.06 -6.76
N TRP A 161 -3.09 -9.51 -7.99
CA TRP A 161 -4.30 -9.33 -8.82
C TRP A 161 -4.17 -9.73 -10.30
N ARG A 162 -2.98 -9.66 -10.89
CA ARG A 162 -2.82 -9.59 -12.36
C ARG A 162 -3.12 -10.91 -13.08
N CYS A 163 -3.03 -12.03 -12.36
CA CYS A 163 -3.36 -13.37 -12.84
C CYS A 163 -4.79 -13.83 -12.54
N ASP A 164 -5.62 -12.95 -11.98
CA ASP A 164 -7.07 -13.13 -11.95
C ASP A 164 -7.61 -13.12 -13.40
N THR A 165 -8.12 -14.26 -13.88
CA THR A 165 -8.72 -14.35 -15.23
C THR A 165 -9.96 -13.46 -15.36
N ASP A 166 -10.65 -13.24 -14.25
CA ASP A 166 -11.95 -12.59 -14.15
C ASP A 166 -11.82 -11.24 -13.43
N TRP A 167 -10.63 -10.63 -13.55
CA TRP A 167 -10.27 -9.28 -13.12
C TRP A 167 -11.29 -8.20 -13.52
N GLN A 168 -12.09 -8.43 -14.55
CA GLN A 168 -13.15 -7.53 -15.01
C GLN A 168 -14.34 -7.49 -14.03
N ASP A 169 -14.72 -8.63 -13.46
CA ASP A 169 -15.78 -8.74 -12.48
C ASP A 169 -15.21 -8.49 -11.07
N HIS A 170 -13.95 -8.90 -10.83
CA HIS A 170 -13.20 -8.64 -9.61
C HIS A 170 -12.45 -7.29 -9.59
N ARG A 171 -12.80 -6.30 -10.44
CA ARG A 171 -12.01 -5.06 -10.64
C ARG A 171 -11.49 -4.40 -9.37
N GLN A 172 -12.36 -4.29 -8.36
CA GLN A 172 -12.06 -3.58 -7.11
C GLN A 172 -11.08 -4.33 -6.18
N ARG A 173 -10.73 -5.59 -6.48
CA ARG A 173 -9.65 -6.37 -5.84
C ARG A 173 -8.29 -5.68 -5.96
N LEU A 174 -8.05 -4.93 -7.02
CA LEU A 174 -6.81 -4.15 -7.21
C LEU A 174 -6.48 -3.32 -5.95
N ALA A 175 -7.50 -2.72 -5.32
CA ALA A 175 -7.39 -1.93 -4.09
C ALA A 175 -7.22 -2.78 -2.80
N THR A 176 -6.62 -3.98 -2.91
CA THR A 176 -5.97 -4.71 -1.79
C THR A 176 -4.53 -5.09 -2.09
N CYS A 177 -3.97 -4.66 -3.22
CA CYS A 177 -2.63 -5.04 -3.70
C CYS A 177 -1.61 -3.90 -3.62
N ALA A 178 -1.99 -2.74 -3.11
CA ALA A 178 -1.09 -1.63 -2.84
C ALA A 178 -0.10 -1.97 -1.69
N ILE A 179 1.14 -1.52 -1.82
CA ILE A 179 2.24 -1.77 -0.87
C ILE A 179 2.86 -0.46 -0.37
N GLY A 180 3.67 -0.54 0.69
CA GLY A 180 4.40 0.61 1.22
C GLY A 180 3.48 1.65 1.84
N PHE A 181 3.90 2.91 1.84
CA PHE A 181 3.17 3.99 2.51
C PHE A 181 1.76 4.25 1.92
N GLY A 182 1.56 4.03 0.62
CA GLY A 182 0.24 4.11 -0.04
C GLY A 182 -0.63 2.86 0.07
N SER A 183 -0.27 1.85 0.86
CA SER A 183 -1.02 0.58 0.98
C SER A 183 -2.48 0.74 1.41
N ASN A 184 -2.81 1.83 2.12
CA ASN A 184 -4.16 2.13 2.59
C ASN A 184 -5.06 2.79 1.53
N ALA A 185 -4.56 3.09 0.32
CA ALA A 185 -5.32 3.77 -0.73
C ALA A 185 -6.48 2.89 -1.25
N MET A 186 -7.70 3.08 -0.72
CA MET A 186 -8.87 2.30 -1.13
C MET A 186 -9.45 2.73 -2.49
N GLY A 187 -9.13 3.94 -2.96
CA GLY A 187 -9.72 4.51 -4.18
C GLY A 187 -11.25 4.53 -4.12
N GLY A 188 -11.87 4.13 -5.21
CA GLY A 188 -13.33 3.99 -5.34
C GLY A 188 -13.90 2.65 -4.85
N LYS A 189 -13.15 1.85 -4.07
CA LYS A 189 -13.59 0.54 -3.59
C LYS A 189 -14.87 0.64 -2.75
N ASN A 190 -15.76 -0.34 -2.92
CA ASN A 190 -17.14 -0.38 -2.41
C ASN A 190 -18.07 0.70 -3.03
N GLY A 191 -17.58 1.51 -3.96
CA GLY A 191 -18.37 2.43 -4.77
C GLY A 191 -18.92 1.79 -6.04
N GLU A 192 -19.79 2.51 -6.75
CA GLU A 192 -20.35 2.05 -8.02
C GLU A 192 -19.32 2.11 -9.16
N LEU A 193 -19.50 1.28 -10.18
CA LEU A 193 -18.75 1.36 -11.44
C LEU A 193 -19.27 2.54 -12.26
N TYR A 194 -18.42 3.52 -12.52
CA TYR A 194 -18.75 4.64 -13.41
C TYR A 194 -18.09 4.45 -14.77
N VAL A 195 -18.89 4.40 -15.84
CA VAL A 195 -18.37 4.17 -17.20
C VAL A 195 -18.20 5.50 -17.94
N VAL A 196 -16.96 5.84 -18.30
CA VAL A 196 -16.65 6.89 -19.26
C VAL A 196 -16.99 6.39 -20.67
N THR A 197 -17.96 7.04 -21.30
CA THR A 197 -18.51 6.69 -22.62
C THR A 197 -18.16 7.71 -23.70
N THR A 198 -17.50 8.81 -23.34
CA THR A 198 -17.06 9.86 -24.29
C THR A 198 -15.72 10.47 -23.88
N ASP A 199 -14.92 10.77 -24.90
CA ASP A 199 -13.64 11.48 -24.85
C ASP A 199 -13.75 13.00 -24.63
N GLN A 200 -14.97 13.55 -24.66
CA GLN A 200 -15.20 14.99 -24.60
C GLN A 200 -14.98 15.55 -23.19
N ASP A 201 -14.22 16.65 -23.10
CA ASP A 201 -14.03 17.39 -21.86
C ASP A 201 -14.66 18.79 -21.91
N ASN A 202 -15.49 19.09 -20.91
CA ASN A 202 -16.04 20.42 -20.65
C ASN A 202 -15.71 20.82 -19.21
N LYS A 203 -14.69 21.66 -19.04
CA LYS A 203 -14.19 22.11 -17.72
C LYS A 203 -15.22 22.79 -16.81
N LYS A 204 -16.32 23.31 -17.36
CA LYS A 204 -17.44 23.88 -16.59
C LYS A 204 -18.56 22.88 -16.41
N PHE A 205 -19.16 22.43 -17.52
CA PHE A 205 -20.39 21.64 -17.53
C PHE A 205 -20.11 20.24 -18.09
N PRO A 206 -19.39 19.37 -17.36
CA PRO A 206 -19.15 18.00 -17.80
C PRO A 206 -20.45 17.20 -17.78
N ALA A 207 -20.75 16.51 -18.87
CA ALA A 207 -21.92 15.64 -18.96
C ALA A 207 -21.65 14.29 -18.28
N PRO A 208 -22.69 13.58 -17.80
CA PRO A 208 -22.58 12.15 -17.52
C PRO A 208 -21.99 11.39 -18.73
N GLY A 209 -21.11 10.42 -18.49
CA GLY A 209 -20.31 9.75 -19.51
C GLY A 209 -18.93 10.37 -19.74
N THR A 210 -18.64 11.57 -19.22
CA THR A 210 -17.29 12.19 -19.28
C THR A 210 -16.45 11.86 -18.04
N LEU A 211 -15.13 11.70 -18.21
CA LEU A 211 -14.21 11.47 -17.08
C LEU A 211 -14.33 12.55 -15.99
N ARG A 212 -14.43 13.83 -16.38
CA ARG A 212 -14.55 14.96 -15.45
C ARG A 212 -15.80 14.89 -14.59
N TYR A 213 -16.94 14.40 -15.12
CA TYR A 213 -18.13 14.21 -14.30
C TYR A 213 -17.84 13.18 -13.19
N GLY A 214 -17.28 12.02 -13.54
CA GLY A 214 -16.96 10.96 -12.58
C GLY A 214 -16.00 11.39 -11.46
N VAL A 215 -14.83 11.96 -11.80
CA VAL A 215 -13.82 12.33 -10.79
C VAL A 215 -14.26 13.48 -9.85
N THR A 216 -15.23 14.30 -10.27
CA THR A 216 -15.79 15.40 -9.45
C THR A 216 -17.00 15.00 -8.61
N ARG A 217 -17.39 13.72 -8.59
CA ARG A 217 -18.46 13.21 -7.73
C ARG A 217 -18.04 13.10 -6.27
N THR A 218 -19.02 13.23 -5.38
CA THR A 218 -18.86 13.14 -3.91
C THR A 218 -18.79 11.70 -3.42
N GLU A 219 -19.58 10.84 -4.03
CA GLU A 219 -19.74 9.42 -3.80
C GLU A 219 -18.48 8.62 -4.23
N PRO A 220 -18.13 7.52 -3.55
CA PRO A 220 -17.07 6.62 -4.02
C PRO A 220 -17.38 6.07 -5.41
N LEU A 221 -16.45 6.18 -6.36
CA LEU A 221 -16.62 5.67 -7.72
C LEU A 221 -15.38 4.97 -8.26
N TRP A 222 -15.58 3.79 -8.83
CA TRP A 222 -14.58 3.06 -9.58
C TRP A 222 -14.79 3.34 -11.08
N ILE A 223 -14.02 4.29 -11.60
CA ILE A 223 -14.18 4.85 -12.96
C ILE A 223 -13.45 3.95 -13.96
N ILE A 224 -14.19 3.45 -14.96
CA ILE A 224 -13.70 2.62 -16.06
C ILE A 224 -14.06 3.26 -17.41
N PHE A 225 -13.52 2.73 -18.50
CA PHE A 225 -13.68 3.29 -19.84
C PHE A 225 -14.36 2.29 -20.78
N ALA A 226 -15.33 2.75 -21.58
CA ALA A 226 -16.10 1.90 -22.48
C ALA A 226 -15.31 1.42 -23.72
N TYR A 227 -14.25 2.15 -24.09
CA TYR A 227 -13.38 1.88 -25.24
C TYR A 227 -12.08 2.68 -25.11
N SER A 228 -11.05 2.30 -25.88
CA SER A 228 -9.79 3.03 -25.98
C SER A 228 -10.01 4.46 -26.50
N MET A 229 -9.55 5.47 -25.77
CA MET A 229 -9.85 6.88 -26.07
C MET A 229 -8.73 7.85 -25.68
N THR A 230 -8.66 8.98 -26.38
CA THR A 230 -7.71 10.08 -26.09
C THR A 230 -8.48 11.31 -25.61
N ILE A 231 -8.52 11.51 -24.30
CA ILE A 231 -9.23 12.63 -23.67
C ILE A 231 -8.32 13.85 -23.67
N GLN A 232 -8.61 14.81 -24.55
CA GLN A 232 -7.89 16.09 -24.55
C GLN A 232 -8.51 17.06 -23.52
N LEU A 233 -7.88 17.14 -22.35
CA LEU A 233 -8.26 18.04 -21.27
C LEU A 233 -8.28 19.51 -21.76
N LYS A 234 -9.34 20.23 -21.39
CA LYS A 234 -9.50 21.66 -21.68
C LYS A 234 -9.12 22.54 -20.49
N GLY A 235 -8.66 21.94 -19.40
CA GLY A 235 -8.24 22.56 -18.15
C GLY A 235 -8.08 21.52 -17.04
N GLU A 236 -7.52 21.94 -15.92
CA GLU A 236 -7.15 21.12 -14.76
C GLU A 236 -8.23 20.15 -14.30
N LEU A 237 -7.86 18.88 -14.09
CA LEU A 237 -8.77 17.79 -13.72
C LEU A 237 -8.71 17.54 -12.21
N LEU A 238 -9.53 18.27 -11.44
CA LEU A 238 -9.67 18.07 -9.99
C LEU A 238 -10.32 16.71 -9.70
N VAL A 239 -9.63 15.88 -8.92
CA VAL A 239 -10.09 14.58 -8.44
C VAL A 239 -10.57 14.69 -6.99
N SER A 240 -11.80 14.26 -6.73
CA SER A 240 -12.36 14.21 -5.37
C SER A 240 -11.93 12.95 -4.62
N SER A 241 -12.09 12.91 -3.29
CA SER A 241 -11.82 11.70 -2.49
C SER A 241 -12.58 10.46 -2.97
N TYR A 242 -12.07 9.27 -2.62
CA TYR A 242 -12.65 7.97 -2.93
C TYR A 242 -12.91 7.76 -4.43
N LYS A 243 -11.83 7.80 -5.23
CA LYS A 243 -11.88 7.59 -6.68
C LYS A 243 -10.82 6.59 -7.11
N THR A 244 -11.20 5.67 -7.98
CA THR A 244 -10.25 4.94 -8.82
C THR A 244 -10.46 5.37 -10.25
N ILE A 245 -9.39 5.69 -10.97
CA ILE A 245 -9.36 5.74 -12.43
C ILE A 245 -8.67 4.46 -12.90
N ASP A 246 -9.43 3.53 -13.50
CA ASP A 246 -8.99 2.18 -13.88
C ASP A 246 -9.06 2.02 -15.40
N GLY A 247 -7.91 2.12 -16.07
CA GLY A 247 -7.80 1.98 -17.53
C GLY A 247 -7.99 0.55 -18.05
N ARG A 248 -7.93 -0.49 -17.20
CA ARG A 248 -7.88 -1.89 -17.66
C ARG A 248 -9.08 -2.24 -18.54
N GLY A 249 -8.79 -2.72 -19.75
CA GLY A 249 -9.77 -3.01 -20.80
C GLY A 249 -9.86 -1.95 -21.91
N ALA A 250 -9.16 -0.82 -21.77
CA ALA A 250 -9.06 0.24 -22.77
C ALA A 250 -7.65 0.83 -22.81
N ASN A 251 -7.16 1.23 -23.97
CA ASN A 251 -6.01 2.11 -24.04
C ASN A 251 -6.47 3.57 -23.87
N VAL A 252 -6.14 4.18 -22.73
CA VAL A 252 -6.62 5.51 -22.34
C VAL A 252 -5.46 6.49 -22.27
N HIS A 253 -5.54 7.54 -23.09
CA HIS A 253 -4.58 8.64 -23.11
C HIS A 253 -5.22 9.92 -22.58
N LEU A 254 -4.61 10.55 -21.57
CA LEU A 254 -4.94 11.88 -21.08
C LEU A 254 -3.88 12.86 -21.58
N ILE A 255 -4.31 13.87 -22.35
CA ILE A 255 -3.41 14.83 -23.01
C ILE A 255 -3.95 16.26 -22.92
N GLY A 256 -3.14 17.25 -23.28
CA GLY A 256 -3.60 18.63 -23.50
C GLY A 256 -3.52 19.52 -22.28
N SER A 257 -4.53 20.36 -22.04
CA SER A 257 -4.38 21.51 -21.14
C SER A 257 -4.53 21.15 -19.66
N SER A 258 -3.43 21.31 -18.91
CA SER A 258 -3.30 21.22 -17.46
C SER A 258 -3.25 19.80 -16.85
N GLN A 259 -2.70 19.72 -15.63
CA GLN A 259 -2.55 18.51 -14.82
C GLN A 259 -3.85 17.88 -14.31
N ILE A 260 -3.73 16.62 -13.86
CA ILE A 260 -4.62 16.01 -12.87
C ILE A 260 -4.22 16.56 -11.49
N SER A 261 -5.20 17.02 -10.70
CA SER A 261 -4.94 17.65 -9.39
C SER A 261 -5.69 16.91 -8.29
N ILE A 262 -4.94 16.38 -7.32
CA ILE A 262 -5.39 15.64 -6.14
C ILE A 262 -5.14 16.56 -4.93
N GLU A 263 -6.15 17.35 -4.56
CA GLU A 263 -5.98 18.49 -3.63
C GLU A 263 -6.89 18.39 -2.41
N ASN A 264 -6.30 18.33 -1.21
CA ASN A 264 -6.98 18.24 0.08
C ASN A 264 -8.00 17.08 0.15
N VAL A 265 -7.65 15.92 -0.43
CA VAL A 265 -8.50 14.72 -0.57
C VAL A 265 -7.79 13.47 -0.04
N SER A 266 -8.50 12.34 0.01
CA SER A 266 -7.87 11.05 0.28
C SER A 266 -8.50 9.88 -0.47
N ASN A 267 -7.81 8.73 -0.47
CA ASN A 267 -8.24 7.50 -1.13
C ASN A 267 -8.43 7.71 -2.63
N VAL A 268 -7.32 7.93 -3.33
CA VAL A 268 -7.29 8.08 -4.79
C VAL A 268 -6.35 7.06 -5.40
N ILE A 269 -6.85 6.29 -6.37
CA ILE A 269 -6.05 5.38 -7.20
C ILE A 269 -6.10 5.87 -8.65
N ILE A 270 -4.94 5.98 -9.28
CA ILE A 270 -4.82 6.18 -10.73
C ILE A 270 -4.05 4.97 -11.28
N HIS A 271 -4.72 4.14 -12.08
CA HIS A 271 -4.19 2.86 -12.54
C HIS A 271 -4.36 2.66 -14.05
N GLY A 272 -3.27 2.26 -14.72
CA GLY A 272 -3.33 1.70 -16.08
C GLY A 272 -3.65 2.70 -17.19
N ILE A 273 -3.20 3.96 -17.09
CA ILE A 273 -3.44 5.01 -18.10
C ILE A 273 -2.17 5.71 -18.58
N HIS A 274 -2.21 6.27 -19.79
CA HIS A 274 -1.17 7.12 -20.34
C HIS A 274 -1.47 8.59 -20.06
N ILE A 275 -0.51 9.36 -19.55
CA ILE A 275 -0.62 10.80 -19.27
C ILE A 275 0.59 11.51 -19.89
N HIS A 276 0.39 12.27 -20.96
CA HIS A 276 1.49 12.89 -21.68
C HIS A 276 1.09 14.11 -22.52
N ASP A 277 2.10 14.84 -23.02
CA ASP A 277 1.92 16.08 -23.80
C ASP A 277 1.00 17.09 -23.09
N ILE A 278 1.17 17.20 -21.75
CA ILE A 278 0.39 18.08 -20.89
C ILE A 278 0.96 19.48 -20.93
N VAL A 279 0.14 20.46 -21.30
CA VAL A 279 0.52 21.87 -21.50
C VAL A 279 0.05 22.80 -20.37
N LYS A 280 0.90 23.78 -20.04
CA LYS A 280 0.61 24.88 -19.10
C LYS A 280 -0.75 25.53 -19.39
N SER A 281 -1.58 25.70 -18.36
CA SER A 281 -2.92 26.28 -18.50
C SER A 281 -3.06 27.61 -17.74
N GLY A 282 -3.74 28.59 -18.34
CA GLY A 282 -3.99 29.89 -17.71
C GLY A 282 -5.07 29.84 -16.63
N PRO A 283 -5.44 30.99 -16.03
CA PRO A 283 -6.52 31.06 -15.06
C PRO A 283 -7.86 30.61 -15.68
N HIS A 284 -8.58 29.74 -14.96
CA HIS A 284 -9.79 29.12 -15.48
C HIS A 284 -10.85 28.90 -14.39
N HIS A 285 -12.11 29.16 -14.72
CA HIS A 285 -13.23 28.60 -13.95
C HIS A 285 -13.39 27.12 -14.32
N ILE A 286 -13.27 26.24 -13.32
CA ILE A 286 -13.48 24.80 -13.46
C ILE A 286 -14.44 24.28 -12.39
N LEU A 287 -15.01 23.09 -12.63
CA LEU A 287 -15.81 22.36 -11.65
C LEU A 287 -14.94 21.78 -10.52
N SER A 288 -15.28 22.06 -9.25
CA SER A 288 -14.55 21.70 -8.01
C SER A 288 -15.40 20.92 -7.01
N GLY A 289 -16.28 20.06 -7.55
CA GLY A 289 -17.29 19.27 -6.84
C GLY A 289 -18.64 19.36 -7.55
N PRO A 290 -19.66 18.57 -7.17
CA PRO A 290 -20.82 18.27 -8.00
C PRO A 290 -21.53 19.46 -8.64
N SER A 291 -21.62 20.59 -7.93
CA SER A 291 -22.18 21.87 -8.39
C SER A 291 -21.31 23.09 -8.03
N ARG A 292 -20.02 22.90 -7.68
CA ARG A 292 -19.13 23.98 -7.23
C ARG A 292 -18.18 24.41 -8.32
N TYR A 293 -17.92 25.71 -8.42
CA TYR A 293 -17.06 26.30 -9.44
C TYR A 293 -15.99 27.16 -8.79
N THR A 294 -14.72 26.81 -9.00
CA THR A 294 -13.58 27.58 -8.50
C THR A 294 -12.90 28.30 -9.67
N LEU A 295 -12.55 29.58 -9.48
CA LEU A 295 -11.57 30.25 -10.34
C LEU A 295 -10.18 29.76 -9.90
N ARG A 296 -9.56 28.90 -10.71
CA ARG A 296 -8.19 28.44 -10.50
C ARG A 296 -7.21 29.45 -11.11
N SER A 297 -6.03 29.51 -10.51
CA SER A 297 -4.87 30.28 -10.99
C SER A 297 -4.26 29.62 -12.24
N LYS A 298 -3.10 30.10 -12.68
CA LYS A 298 -2.32 29.45 -13.74
C LYS A 298 -1.68 28.17 -13.19
N ALA A 299 -2.04 27.02 -13.77
CA ALA A 299 -1.44 25.74 -13.42
C ALA A 299 -0.06 25.57 -14.10
N PRO A 300 0.94 24.98 -13.41
CA PRO A 300 2.28 24.72 -13.97
C PRO A 300 2.27 23.65 -15.08
N GLY A 301 1.24 22.81 -15.21
CA GLY A 301 1.15 21.84 -16.31
C GLY A 301 2.03 20.61 -16.08
N ASP A 302 1.93 20.04 -14.88
CA ASP A 302 2.47 18.73 -14.53
C ASP A 302 1.62 17.60 -15.15
N ALA A 303 1.96 16.33 -14.99
CA ALA A 303 1.04 15.24 -15.32
C ALA A 303 0.05 14.96 -14.15
N ILE A 304 0.58 14.78 -12.94
CA ILE A 304 -0.19 14.62 -11.69
C ILE A 304 0.40 15.55 -10.62
N HIS A 305 -0.46 16.33 -9.96
CA HIS A 305 -0.13 17.16 -8.81
C HIS A 305 -0.90 16.69 -7.57
N ILE A 306 -0.21 16.57 -6.44
CA ILE A 306 -0.77 16.11 -5.16
C ILE A 306 -0.46 17.17 -4.10
N GLU A 307 -1.50 17.67 -3.43
CA GLU A 307 -1.42 18.77 -2.47
C GLU A 307 -2.30 18.47 -1.25
N GLY A 308 -1.77 18.54 -0.03
CA GLY A 308 -2.53 18.29 1.21
C GLY A 308 -3.29 16.96 1.25
N SER A 309 -2.86 15.95 0.50
CA SER A 309 -3.65 14.75 0.22
C SER A 309 -2.95 13.47 0.66
N ARG A 310 -3.75 12.45 1.01
CA ARG A 310 -3.23 11.20 1.56
C ARG A 310 -3.90 9.94 1.07
N ASP A 311 -3.27 8.80 1.29
CA ASP A 311 -3.77 7.49 0.89
C ASP A 311 -3.96 7.46 -0.65
N VAL A 312 -2.87 7.77 -1.37
CA VAL A 312 -2.84 7.93 -2.84
C VAL A 312 -1.94 6.87 -3.48
N TRP A 313 -2.41 6.25 -4.55
CA TRP A 313 -1.68 5.22 -5.28
C TRP A 313 -1.71 5.48 -6.79
N ILE A 314 -0.52 5.60 -7.39
CA ILE A 314 -0.34 5.76 -8.85
C ILE A 314 0.35 4.50 -9.35
N ASP A 315 -0.33 3.74 -10.21
CA ASP A 315 0.06 2.37 -10.55
C ASP A 315 -0.05 2.10 -12.06
N HIS A 316 0.89 1.33 -12.64
CA HIS A 316 0.85 0.97 -14.07
C HIS A 316 0.58 2.16 -15.03
N CYS A 317 1.02 3.36 -14.69
CA CYS A 317 0.80 4.54 -15.53
C CYS A 317 2.00 4.79 -16.44
N PHE A 318 1.76 5.41 -17.59
CA PHE A 318 2.80 5.91 -18.48
C PHE A 318 2.85 7.43 -18.39
N LEU A 319 4.00 8.00 -18.06
CA LEU A 319 4.15 9.44 -17.86
C LEU A 319 5.34 9.99 -18.65
N ALA A 320 5.07 11.00 -19.50
CA ALA A 320 6.07 11.63 -20.36
C ALA A 320 5.67 13.06 -20.74
N LYS A 321 6.63 13.91 -21.15
CA LYS A 321 6.36 15.17 -21.89
C LYS A 321 5.34 16.16 -21.28
N ALA A 322 5.19 16.20 -19.96
CA ALA A 322 4.53 17.33 -19.30
C ALA A 322 5.38 18.62 -19.36
N THR A 323 4.79 19.77 -19.05
CA THR A 323 5.44 21.09 -19.23
C THR A 323 6.15 21.61 -17.97
N ASP A 324 5.92 21.05 -16.78
CA ASP A 324 6.82 21.23 -15.63
C ASP A 324 7.31 19.91 -15.02
N GLY A 325 6.56 19.24 -14.13
CA GLY A 325 6.90 17.91 -13.58
C GLY A 325 6.03 16.75 -14.11
N LEU A 326 6.31 15.50 -13.74
CA LEU A 326 5.37 14.39 -13.99
C LEU A 326 4.54 14.05 -12.74
N ILE A 327 5.16 13.84 -11.57
CA ILE A 327 4.43 13.64 -10.30
C ILE A 327 5.02 14.53 -9.22
N ASP A 328 4.34 15.64 -8.92
CA ASP A 328 4.72 16.53 -7.82
C ASP A 328 3.77 16.27 -6.62
N ALA A 329 4.34 16.07 -5.43
CA ALA A 329 3.62 15.82 -4.18
C ALA A 329 4.09 16.77 -3.07
N THR A 330 3.17 17.49 -2.46
CA THR A 330 3.47 18.74 -1.73
C THR A 330 2.49 18.99 -0.59
N MET A 331 2.82 19.95 0.29
CA MET A 331 1.90 20.54 1.27
C MET A 331 1.35 19.54 2.31
N ASN A 332 2.22 18.79 2.96
CA ASN A 332 1.91 17.64 3.83
C ASN A 332 1.08 16.54 3.15
N SER A 333 1.37 16.27 1.86
CA SER A 333 0.86 15.06 1.22
C SER A 333 1.66 13.84 1.70
N THR A 334 0.99 12.76 2.07
CA THR A 334 1.62 11.59 2.73
C THR A 334 0.84 10.30 2.47
N SER A 335 1.33 9.14 2.93
CA SER A 335 0.76 7.83 2.59
C SER A 335 0.61 7.63 1.07
N ILE A 336 1.71 7.77 0.31
CA ILE A 336 1.71 7.68 -1.16
C ILE A 336 2.55 6.49 -1.65
N THR A 337 2.05 5.79 -2.67
CA THR A 337 2.85 4.83 -3.46
C THR A 337 2.78 5.18 -4.94
N VAL A 338 3.93 5.19 -5.60
CA VAL A 338 4.09 5.25 -7.05
C VAL A 338 4.72 3.93 -7.49
N SER A 339 4.00 3.13 -8.25
CA SER A 339 4.43 1.77 -8.61
C SER A 339 4.17 1.38 -10.05
N ASN A 340 4.95 0.41 -10.55
CA ASN A 340 4.78 -0.18 -11.87
C ASN A 340 4.71 0.83 -13.04
N CYS A 341 5.08 2.09 -12.83
CA CYS A 341 4.94 3.14 -13.85
C CYS A 341 6.14 3.14 -14.79
N TYR A 342 5.90 3.48 -16.05
CA TYR A 342 6.93 3.69 -17.06
C TYR A 342 7.08 5.19 -17.35
N PHE A 343 8.27 5.71 -17.12
CA PHE A 343 8.62 7.13 -17.29
C PHE A 343 9.61 7.29 -18.44
N GLU A 344 9.43 8.30 -19.29
CA GLU A 344 10.38 8.64 -20.36
C GLU A 344 10.31 10.13 -20.77
N ASN A 345 11.30 10.59 -21.53
CA ASN A 345 11.26 11.82 -22.33
C ASN A 345 10.82 13.09 -21.54
N HIS A 346 11.50 13.41 -20.45
CA HIS A 346 11.14 14.52 -19.54
C HIS A 346 12.30 15.03 -18.64
N ASP A 347 12.26 16.29 -18.19
CA ASP A 347 13.30 16.87 -17.31
C ASP A 347 13.09 16.53 -15.83
N LYS A 348 11.95 16.92 -15.24
CA LYS A 348 11.69 16.95 -13.79
C LYS A 348 10.73 15.81 -13.36
N VAL A 349 11.21 14.57 -13.25
CA VAL A 349 10.31 13.41 -13.17
C VAL A 349 9.37 13.43 -11.96
N MET A 350 9.87 13.51 -10.72
CA MET A 350 9.03 13.58 -9.51
C MET A 350 9.61 14.50 -8.43
N LEU A 351 8.82 15.46 -7.94
CA LEU A 351 9.21 16.33 -6.81
C LEU A 351 8.35 16.04 -5.58
N PHE A 352 8.98 15.61 -4.49
CA PHE A 352 8.35 15.37 -3.21
C PHE A 352 8.83 16.44 -2.22
N GLY A 353 7.90 17.30 -1.79
CA GLY A 353 8.15 18.51 -1.01
C GLY A 353 8.68 19.66 -1.87
N ALA A 354 7.86 20.70 -2.08
CA ALA A 354 8.14 21.75 -3.07
C ALA A 354 9.02 22.91 -2.57
N ASP A 355 8.82 23.35 -1.33
CA ASP A 355 9.49 24.53 -0.75
C ASP A 355 10.30 24.17 0.50
N ALA A 356 11.33 24.95 0.79
CA ALA A 356 12.09 24.86 2.04
C ALA A 356 11.32 25.48 3.22
N ASP A 357 10.48 26.50 2.98
CA ASP A 357 9.71 27.15 4.05
C ASP A 357 8.52 26.29 4.55
N HIS A 358 8.27 25.12 3.92
CA HIS A 358 7.20 24.17 4.26
C HIS A 358 7.73 22.99 5.11
N GLU A 359 8.22 23.27 6.31
CA GLU A 359 8.76 22.25 7.24
C GLU A 359 7.77 21.13 7.62
N PHE A 360 6.47 21.34 7.41
CA PHE A 360 5.44 20.32 7.62
C PHE A 360 5.45 19.20 6.56
N ASP A 361 6.23 19.33 5.48
CA ASP A 361 6.53 18.21 4.56
C ASP A 361 7.44 17.13 5.21
N ARG A 362 7.85 17.26 6.49
CA ARG A 362 8.53 16.18 7.27
C ARG A 362 7.68 14.92 7.46
N ASP A 363 6.37 15.08 7.62
CA ASP A 363 5.43 13.97 7.83
C ASP A 363 5.04 13.26 6.51
N MET A 364 5.56 13.73 5.37
CA MET A 364 5.43 13.07 4.06
C MET A 364 6.13 11.71 4.05
N GLN A 365 5.40 10.68 3.60
CA GLN A 365 5.88 9.32 3.48
C GLN A 365 5.49 8.75 2.11
N ILE A 366 6.49 8.46 1.27
CA ILE A 366 6.29 8.08 -0.14
C ILE A 366 7.12 6.85 -0.50
N THR A 367 6.48 5.88 -1.15
CA THR A 367 7.12 4.68 -1.73
C THR A 367 7.17 4.81 -3.25
N VAL A 368 8.34 4.56 -3.83
CA VAL A 368 8.59 4.47 -5.28
C VAL A 368 9.09 3.05 -5.54
N ALA A 369 8.23 2.17 -6.05
CA ALA A 369 8.53 0.73 -6.17
C ALA A 369 8.23 0.12 -7.54
N PHE A 370 9.11 -0.76 -8.05
CA PHE A 370 8.92 -1.48 -9.32
C PHE A 370 8.72 -0.59 -10.57
N ASN A 371 9.07 0.69 -10.51
CA ASN A 371 8.96 1.59 -11.66
C ASN A 371 10.11 1.38 -12.64
N ARG A 372 9.88 1.76 -13.90
CA ARG A 372 10.91 1.78 -14.94
C ARG A 372 11.15 3.21 -15.41
N PHE A 373 12.36 3.70 -15.15
CA PHE A 373 12.86 5.00 -15.58
C PHE A 373 13.65 4.81 -16.88
N GLY A 374 12.98 5.09 -18.00
CA GLY A 374 13.46 4.86 -19.36
C GLY A 374 14.26 6.02 -19.98
N PRO A 375 14.34 6.07 -21.33
CA PRO A 375 15.18 7.01 -22.04
C PRO A 375 14.66 8.45 -21.96
N GLY A 376 15.59 9.40 -22.14
CA GLY A 376 15.27 10.83 -22.21
C GLY A 376 14.93 11.48 -20.87
N LEU A 377 15.21 10.82 -19.74
CA LEU A 377 14.99 11.36 -18.40
C LEU A 377 16.21 12.16 -17.90
N THR A 378 15.97 13.32 -17.28
CA THR A 378 17.07 14.21 -16.87
C THR A 378 17.38 14.18 -15.37
N GLN A 379 16.37 14.28 -14.51
CA GLN A 379 16.53 14.45 -13.07
C GLN A 379 15.27 14.12 -12.26
N ARG A 380 15.42 14.06 -10.93
CA ARG A 380 14.35 13.93 -9.94
C ARG A 380 13.62 12.58 -9.99
N MET A 381 14.33 11.48 -9.81
CA MET A 381 13.76 10.13 -9.80
C MET A 381 14.02 9.40 -8.47
N PRO A 382 13.45 9.85 -7.33
CA PRO A 382 12.73 11.11 -7.10
C PRO A 382 13.68 12.28 -6.77
N ARG A 383 13.13 13.49 -6.60
CA ARG A 383 13.73 14.52 -5.73
C ARG A 383 12.90 14.67 -4.47
N CYS A 384 13.49 14.48 -3.29
CA CYS A 384 12.81 14.62 -2.01
C CYS A 384 13.27 15.86 -1.21
N ARG A 385 12.41 16.36 -0.33
CA ARG A 385 12.71 17.36 0.71
C ARG A 385 11.95 17.00 1.98
N TYR A 386 12.62 17.08 3.15
CA TYR A 386 12.11 16.73 4.49
C TYR A 386 11.60 15.30 4.71
N GLY A 387 10.63 14.84 3.92
CA GLY A 387 9.93 13.57 4.13
C GLY A 387 10.75 12.31 3.85
N ASN A 388 10.09 11.17 4.06
CA ASN A 388 10.66 9.84 3.96
C ASN A 388 10.35 9.22 2.58
N CYS A 389 11.39 8.93 1.82
CA CYS A 389 11.33 8.37 0.47
C CYS A 389 11.93 6.96 0.42
N HIS A 390 11.08 5.93 0.31
CA HIS A 390 11.52 4.55 0.06
C HIS A 390 11.55 4.27 -1.45
N VAL A 391 12.72 3.95 -1.99
CA VAL A 391 12.96 3.75 -3.43
C VAL A 391 13.42 2.29 -3.64
N ALA A 392 12.49 1.42 -4.02
CA ALA A 392 12.68 -0.04 -3.99
C ALA A 392 12.51 -0.72 -5.36
N ASN A 393 13.45 -1.60 -5.75
CA ASN A 393 13.31 -2.46 -6.92
C ASN A 393 12.93 -1.76 -8.25
N ASN A 394 13.30 -0.48 -8.42
CA ASN A 394 13.09 0.25 -9.67
C ASN A 394 14.25 -0.01 -10.65
N TYR A 395 13.96 0.13 -11.95
CA TYR A 395 14.95 -0.04 -13.02
C TYR A 395 15.20 1.30 -13.72
N TYR A 396 16.43 1.80 -13.66
CA TYR A 396 16.88 3.00 -14.37
C TYR A 396 17.69 2.53 -15.58
N THR A 397 17.04 2.40 -16.74
CA THR A 397 17.57 1.60 -17.87
C THR A 397 18.51 2.36 -18.81
N ASP A 398 18.37 3.68 -18.90
CA ASP A 398 19.00 4.49 -19.96
C ASP A 398 19.87 5.64 -19.40
N GLY A 399 20.14 5.61 -18.10
CA GLY A 399 20.87 6.66 -17.38
C GLY A 399 20.06 7.95 -17.16
N TRP A 400 20.76 9.04 -16.88
CA TRP A 400 20.15 10.32 -16.49
C TRP A 400 20.99 11.51 -16.96
N GLY A 401 20.32 12.59 -17.35
CA GLY A 401 20.99 13.81 -17.84
C GLY A 401 21.74 14.62 -16.76
N LYS A 402 21.32 14.56 -15.50
CA LYS A 402 21.96 15.27 -14.36
C LYS A 402 22.26 14.34 -13.19
N TYR A 403 21.23 13.71 -12.62
CA TYR A 403 21.27 12.77 -11.49
C TYR A 403 20.00 11.90 -11.52
N ALA A 404 19.98 10.76 -10.82
CA ALA A 404 18.76 9.99 -10.64
C ALA A 404 18.02 10.43 -9.36
N ILE A 405 18.53 10.02 -8.20
CA ILE A 405 17.98 10.30 -6.88
C ILE A 405 18.59 11.60 -6.34
N GLY A 406 17.80 12.48 -5.73
CA GLY A 406 18.35 13.68 -5.10
C GLY A 406 17.43 14.33 -4.09
N GLY A 407 17.89 15.43 -3.50
CA GLY A 407 17.13 16.11 -2.47
C GLY A 407 17.84 17.27 -1.81
N SER A 408 17.10 17.95 -0.93
CA SER A 408 17.45 19.20 -0.25
C SER A 408 16.77 19.23 1.11
N CYS A 409 17.29 19.99 2.07
CA CYS A 409 16.74 20.16 3.43
C CYS A 409 16.39 18.81 4.11
N ASP A 410 17.43 18.01 4.42
CA ASP A 410 17.36 16.77 5.20
C ASP A 410 16.16 15.83 4.88
N PRO A 411 16.07 15.29 3.64
CA PRO A 411 15.13 14.23 3.32
C PRO A 411 15.75 12.86 3.64
N THR A 412 14.96 11.97 4.24
CA THR A 412 15.34 10.56 4.42
C THR A 412 15.12 9.79 3.11
N ILE A 413 16.15 9.14 2.59
CA ILE A 413 16.09 8.36 1.34
C ILE A 413 16.66 6.96 1.53
N LEU A 414 15.84 5.94 1.22
CA LEU A 414 16.21 4.53 1.32
C LEU A 414 16.21 3.91 -0.07
N SER A 415 17.39 3.70 -0.66
CA SER A 415 17.54 2.98 -1.92
C SER A 415 17.74 1.49 -1.63
N GLN A 416 16.80 0.64 -2.07
CA GLN A 416 16.87 -0.80 -1.82
C GLN A 416 16.59 -1.67 -3.08
N GLY A 417 17.57 -2.51 -3.46
CA GLY A 417 17.39 -3.52 -4.50
C GLY A 417 17.07 -3.01 -5.91
N ASN A 418 17.41 -1.77 -6.25
CA ASN A 418 17.24 -1.17 -7.58
C ASN A 418 18.35 -1.60 -8.57
N ILE A 419 18.18 -1.31 -9.86
CA ILE A 419 19.29 -1.35 -10.83
C ILE A 419 19.49 0.03 -11.46
N PHE A 420 20.70 0.58 -11.34
CA PHE A 420 21.11 1.85 -11.93
C PHE A 420 22.08 1.65 -13.10
N VAL A 421 21.58 1.78 -14.34
CA VAL A 421 22.41 1.76 -15.55
C VAL A 421 22.84 3.17 -15.88
N ALA A 422 24.09 3.54 -15.57
CA ALA A 422 24.56 4.90 -15.82
C ALA A 422 24.78 5.21 -17.32
N ALA A 423 24.59 6.48 -17.67
CA ALA A 423 24.99 7.02 -18.96
C ALA A 423 26.50 7.27 -19.00
N LYS A 424 27.10 7.40 -20.20
CA LYS A 424 28.55 7.62 -20.35
C LYS A 424 29.08 8.86 -19.59
N ALA A 425 28.27 9.91 -19.48
CA ALA A 425 28.69 11.21 -18.93
C ALA A 425 28.21 11.49 -17.49
N LYS A 426 27.39 10.61 -16.88
CA LYS A 426 26.81 10.79 -15.54
C LYS A 426 26.81 9.45 -14.81
N LYS A 427 27.52 9.41 -13.69
CA LYS A 427 27.87 8.19 -12.94
C LYS A 427 27.27 8.19 -11.53
N GLU A 428 27.32 9.33 -10.85
CA GLU A 428 26.65 9.46 -9.56
C GLU A 428 25.13 9.40 -9.73
N VAL A 429 24.51 8.48 -9.00
CA VAL A 429 23.06 8.31 -8.85
C VAL A 429 22.49 9.46 -8.03
N THR A 430 23.21 9.85 -6.97
CA THR A 430 22.83 10.85 -5.96
C THR A 430 23.11 12.29 -6.38
N ASN A 431 22.36 13.25 -5.84
CA ASN A 431 22.70 14.68 -5.88
C ASN A 431 22.10 15.44 -4.68
N ARG A 432 22.98 15.97 -3.81
CA ARG A 432 22.60 16.85 -2.70
C ARG A 432 22.47 18.30 -3.19
N ILE A 433 21.27 18.83 -3.13
CA ILE A 433 20.95 20.20 -3.52
C ILE A 433 20.99 21.07 -2.27
N ILE A 434 22.08 21.81 -2.10
CA ILE A 434 22.27 22.75 -1.00
C ILE A 434 21.57 24.06 -1.36
N GLU A 435 20.45 24.36 -0.69
CA GLU A 435 19.69 25.60 -0.86
C GLU A 435 19.89 26.49 0.37
N VAL A 436 20.03 27.80 0.18
CA VAL A 436 20.25 28.77 1.29
C VAL A 436 19.02 28.87 2.21
N SER A 437 17.83 28.50 1.72
CA SER A 437 16.62 28.36 2.53
C SER A 437 16.61 27.10 3.40
N CYS A 438 17.48 26.11 3.15
CA CYS A 438 17.70 24.98 4.08
C CYS A 438 18.62 25.34 5.27
N ASN A 439 18.91 26.62 5.52
CA ASN A 439 19.85 27.09 6.55
C ASN A 439 19.39 26.68 7.97
N GLY A 440 19.88 25.55 8.45
CA GLY A 440 19.55 24.97 9.76
C GLY A 440 19.65 23.45 9.77
N TYR A 441 19.51 22.79 8.62
CA TYR A 441 19.40 21.32 8.53
C TYR A 441 20.75 20.61 8.29
N GLY A 442 21.72 20.93 9.14
CA GLY A 442 22.98 20.18 9.29
C GLY A 442 23.96 20.25 8.11
N ASP A 443 25.01 19.44 8.21
CA ASP A 443 25.84 19.05 7.07
C ASP A 443 25.10 17.94 6.31
N TRP A 444 25.12 17.93 4.98
CA TRP A 444 24.40 16.91 4.21
C TRP A 444 24.89 15.48 4.50
N LYS A 445 26.09 15.33 5.08
CA LYS A 445 26.63 14.06 5.57
C LYS A 445 25.80 13.44 6.70
N GLU A 446 24.98 14.24 7.38
CA GLU A 446 24.07 13.83 8.45
C GLU A 446 22.71 13.36 7.89
N TRP A 447 22.35 13.72 6.65
CA TRP A 447 21.09 13.34 6.00
C TRP A 447 21.05 11.83 5.71
N HIS A 448 19.98 11.15 6.10
CA HIS A 448 19.87 9.69 6.08
C HIS A 448 19.60 9.13 4.68
N TRP A 449 20.68 8.95 3.90
CA TRP A 449 20.63 8.44 2.52
C TRP A 449 21.37 7.11 2.46
N THR A 450 20.64 6.01 2.37
CA THR A 450 21.19 4.65 2.37
C THR A 450 20.99 3.96 1.01
N SER A 451 21.87 3.01 0.70
CA SER A 451 21.78 2.12 -0.46
C SER A 451 22.07 0.69 -0.01
N SER A 452 21.18 -0.25 -0.35
CA SER A 452 21.25 -1.63 0.15
C SER A 452 20.76 -2.63 -0.90
N GLY A 453 21.67 -3.52 -1.34
CA GLY A 453 21.37 -4.53 -2.35
C GLY A 453 21.10 -3.99 -3.77
N ASP A 454 21.32 -2.69 -4.00
CA ASP A 454 21.26 -2.07 -5.33
C ASP A 454 22.39 -2.61 -6.24
N ILE A 455 22.13 -2.66 -7.55
CA ILE A 455 23.14 -2.95 -8.58
C ILE A 455 23.46 -1.67 -9.36
N PHE A 456 24.74 -1.51 -9.67
CA PHE A 456 25.30 -0.37 -10.39
C PHE A 456 26.00 -0.84 -11.67
N GLU A 457 25.52 -0.39 -12.82
CA GLU A 457 26.07 -0.72 -14.14
C GLU A 457 26.66 0.52 -14.82
N ASN A 458 27.57 0.32 -15.77
CA ASN A 458 28.31 1.40 -16.44
C ASN A 458 28.96 2.39 -15.46
N ASP A 459 29.71 1.92 -14.47
CA ASP A 459 30.38 2.74 -13.45
C ASP A 459 29.42 3.66 -12.64
N ALA A 460 28.13 3.31 -12.54
CA ALA A 460 27.22 4.00 -11.63
C ALA A 460 27.70 3.88 -10.18
N TYR A 461 27.35 4.85 -9.33
CA TYR A 461 27.57 4.75 -7.89
C TYR A 461 26.57 5.60 -7.09
N PHE A 462 26.22 5.13 -5.89
CA PHE A 462 25.48 5.88 -4.88
C PHE A 462 26.46 6.33 -3.79
N VAL A 463 26.40 7.61 -3.39
CA VAL A 463 27.16 8.10 -2.23
C VAL A 463 26.22 8.10 -1.02
N PRO A 464 26.43 7.28 0.02
CA PRO A 464 25.57 7.27 1.21
C PRO A 464 25.89 8.43 2.17
N SER A 465 24.96 8.71 3.09
CA SER A 465 25.13 9.65 4.21
C SER A 465 24.18 9.30 5.37
N GLY A 466 24.40 9.89 6.55
CA GLY A 466 23.65 9.63 7.78
C GLY A 466 23.97 8.27 8.43
N GLU A 467 23.29 7.96 9.52
CA GLU A 467 23.41 6.65 10.16
C GLU A 467 22.85 5.54 9.24
N GLN A 468 23.61 4.47 9.04
CA GLN A 468 23.23 3.42 8.09
C GLN A 468 22.27 2.37 8.69
N ASP A 469 22.23 2.22 10.03
CA ASP A 469 21.28 1.33 10.72
C ASP A 469 20.01 2.06 11.17
N VAL A 470 19.28 2.55 10.17
CA VAL A 470 17.99 3.22 10.32
C VAL A 470 16.90 2.23 10.75
N SER A 471 16.86 1.97 12.05
CA SER A 471 16.04 0.97 12.74
C SER A 471 14.78 1.55 13.42
N SER A 472 14.59 2.88 13.39
CA SER A 472 13.48 3.56 14.08
C SER A 472 12.08 3.25 13.50
N ASN A 473 11.03 3.57 14.26
CA ASN A 473 9.64 3.24 13.89
C ASN A 473 9.16 3.89 12.57
N ALA A 474 9.78 4.98 12.11
CA ALA A 474 9.47 5.58 10.80
C ALA A 474 9.73 4.61 9.63
N TYR A 475 10.64 3.65 9.83
CA TYR A 475 11.09 2.71 8.80
C TYR A 475 10.25 1.44 8.68
N GLN A 476 9.40 1.12 9.66
CA GLN A 476 8.64 -0.13 9.63
C GLN A 476 7.57 -0.15 8.55
N ASN A 477 6.88 0.98 8.30
CA ASN A 477 5.90 1.09 7.21
C ASN A 477 6.57 1.09 5.82
N ALA A 478 7.80 1.60 5.69
CA ALA A 478 8.59 1.46 4.46
C ALA A 478 8.93 -0.01 4.18
N ARG A 479 9.35 -0.75 5.21
CA ARG A 479 9.69 -2.18 5.19
C ARG A 479 8.47 -3.12 5.23
N SER A 480 7.25 -2.60 5.06
CA SER A 480 5.99 -3.38 5.10
C SER A 480 5.87 -4.41 3.97
N PHE A 481 6.61 -4.24 2.87
CA PHE A 481 6.72 -5.21 1.80
C PHE A 481 8.17 -5.70 1.65
N ASN A 482 8.31 -6.95 1.20
CA ASN A 482 9.59 -7.64 1.19
C ASN A 482 10.36 -7.32 -0.10
N VAL A 483 11.27 -6.34 -0.03
CA VAL A 483 12.13 -5.90 -1.15
C VAL A 483 12.94 -7.07 -1.68
N ARG A 484 12.92 -7.27 -3.00
CA ARG A 484 13.57 -8.40 -3.67
C ARG A 484 15.03 -8.09 -4.03
N SER A 485 15.79 -9.13 -4.35
CA SER A 485 17.17 -8.97 -4.83
C SER A 485 17.20 -8.30 -6.21
N ALA A 486 18.09 -7.33 -6.41
CA ALA A 486 18.17 -6.51 -7.62
C ALA A 486 18.20 -7.29 -8.96
N PRO A 487 18.85 -8.46 -9.11
CA PRO A 487 18.82 -9.23 -10.36
C PRO A 487 17.42 -9.64 -10.86
N LEU A 488 16.39 -9.58 -10.01
CA LEU A 488 14.99 -9.84 -10.40
C LEU A 488 14.28 -8.61 -10.98
N VAL A 489 14.82 -7.40 -10.79
CA VAL A 489 14.22 -6.13 -11.25
C VAL A 489 13.88 -6.12 -12.75
N PRO A 490 14.72 -6.62 -13.68
CA PRO A 490 14.40 -6.64 -15.11
C PRO A 490 13.18 -7.50 -15.45
N ALA A 491 12.83 -8.49 -14.60
CA ALA A 491 11.62 -9.28 -14.74
C ALA A 491 10.42 -8.59 -14.05
N MET A 492 10.58 -8.15 -12.81
CA MET A 492 9.51 -7.50 -12.02
C MET A 492 9.01 -6.18 -12.62
N THR A 493 9.88 -5.46 -13.35
CA THR A 493 9.59 -4.16 -13.98
C THR A 493 9.43 -4.24 -15.51
N LYS A 494 9.46 -5.46 -16.08
CA LYS A 494 9.36 -5.69 -17.53
C LYS A 494 8.10 -5.02 -18.11
N ASP A 495 6.98 -5.30 -17.47
CA ASP A 495 5.63 -4.94 -17.91
C ASP A 495 5.15 -3.60 -17.29
N ALA A 496 6.09 -2.74 -16.88
CA ALA A 496 5.77 -1.41 -16.35
C ALA A 496 5.08 -0.52 -17.40
N GLY A 497 4.22 0.38 -16.94
CA GLY A 497 3.26 1.13 -17.74
C GLY A 497 1.91 0.41 -17.89
N PRO A 498 0.98 0.97 -18.68
CA PRO A 498 -0.37 0.43 -18.83
C PRO A 498 -0.41 -0.97 -19.44
N LEU A 499 -1.24 -1.84 -18.86
CA LEU A 499 -1.41 -3.22 -19.31
C LEU A 499 -2.60 -3.37 -20.26
N ASN A 500 -2.38 -4.15 -21.33
CA ASN A 500 -3.42 -4.71 -22.16
C ASN A 500 -4.16 -5.83 -21.40
N CYS A 501 -5.40 -5.55 -21.02
CA CYS A 501 -6.26 -6.44 -20.26
C CYS A 501 -7.45 -6.88 -21.11
N THR A 502 -7.47 -8.12 -21.58
CA THR A 502 -8.62 -8.70 -22.28
C THR A 502 -9.49 -9.54 -21.32
N PRO A 503 -10.84 -9.56 -21.50
CA PRO A 503 -11.74 -10.34 -20.66
C PRO A 503 -11.38 -11.83 -20.62
N LYS A 504 -11.56 -12.48 -19.45
CA LYS A 504 -11.29 -13.91 -19.22
C LYS A 504 -9.82 -14.33 -19.43
N THR A 505 -8.90 -13.37 -19.31
CA THR A 505 -7.45 -13.61 -19.42
C THR A 505 -6.67 -12.68 -18.48
N PRO A 506 -5.51 -13.12 -17.92
CA PRO A 506 -4.60 -12.25 -17.19
C PRO A 506 -4.14 -11.04 -18.01
N CYS A 507 -4.00 -9.89 -17.35
CA CYS A 507 -3.46 -8.67 -17.95
C CYS A 507 -1.98 -8.81 -18.34
N LYS A 508 -1.59 -8.27 -19.50
CA LYS A 508 -0.24 -8.38 -20.07
C LYS A 508 0.19 -7.06 -20.69
N GLN A 509 1.47 -6.89 -20.98
CA GLN A 509 1.95 -5.80 -21.84
C GLN A 509 1.59 -6.13 -23.30
#